data_AF-A0A9X3AYL6-F1
#
_entry.id   AF-A0A9X3AYL6-F1
#
_cell.length_a   1.000
_cell.length_b   1.000
_cell.length_c   1.000
_cell.angle_alpha   90.00
_cell.angle_beta   90.00
_cell.angle_gamma   90.00
#
_symmetry.space_group_name_H-M   'P 1'
#
loop_
_entity.id
_entity.type
_entity.pdbx_description
1 polymer ?
#
loop_
_entity_poly.entity_id
_entity_poly.type
_entity_poly.pdbx_seq_one_letter_code
_entity_poly.pdbx_strand_id
1 'polypeptide(L)' 'MDESLINSTIQLRNDIQSINEFLLKGLAPEDAQLQLMAKSCVLLGEQDDTLEQLKDTASCK' A
#
# COMPACT_ATOMS: atom_id res chain seq x y z
N MET A 1 13.05 -8.24 13.46
CA MET A 1 12.18 -7.62 12.44
C MET A 1 13.05 -7.45 11.22
N ASP A 2 12.75 -8.21 10.16
CA ASP A 2 13.57 -8.30 8.97
C ASP A 2 13.61 -6.96 8.22
N GLU A 3 14.81 -6.39 8.07
CA GLU A 3 15.08 -5.19 7.24
C GLU A 3 14.50 -5.33 5.82
N SER A 4 14.38 -6.56 5.33
CA SER A 4 13.71 -6.93 4.07
C SER A 4 12.27 -6.42 3.99
N LEU A 5 11.50 -6.55 5.08
CA LEU A 5 10.10 -6.13 5.11
C LEU A 5 10.00 -4.60 5.11
N ILE A 6 10.85 -3.93 5.89
CA ILE A 6 10.90 -2.47 5.98
C ILE A 6 11.27 -1.87 4.62
N ASN A 7 12.27 -2.44 3.95
CA ASN A 7 12.71 -1.98 2.63
C ASN A 7 11.63 -2.19 1.57
N SER A 8 10.94 -3.34 1.60
CA SER A 8 9.84 -3.62 0.68
C SER A 8 8.68 -2.63 0.86
N THR A 9 8.35 -2.28 2.10
CA THR A 9 7.31 -1.28 2.42
C THR A 9 7.69 0.13 1.97
N ILE A 10 8.96 0.54 2.17
CA ILE A 10 9.45 1.84 1.70
C ILE A 10 9.41 1.92 0.18
N GLN A 11 9.78 0.84 -0.51
CA GLN A 11 9.80 0.79 -1.95
C GLN A 11 8.39 0.85 -2.54
N LEU A 12 7.45 0.08 -1.96
CA LEU A 12 6.03 0.14 -2.33
C LEU A 12 5.44 1.54 -2.14
N ARG A 13 5.80 2.23 -1.04
CA ARG A 13 5.37 3.62 -0.81
C ARG A 13 5.84 4.55 -1.92
N ASN A 14 7.09 4.44 -2.34
CA ASN A 14 7.67 5.29 -3.37
C ASN A 14 7.06 5.00 -4.76
N ASP A 15 6.73 3.74 -5.05
CA ASP A 15 6.06 3.34 -6.28
C ASP A 15 4.63 3.89 -6.34
N ILE A 16 3.88 3.82 -5.23
CA ILE A 16 2.56 4.46 -5.11
C ILE A 16 2.66 5.97 -5.36
N GLN A 17 3.67 6.62 -4.76
CA GLN A 17 3.89 8.05 -4.91
C GLN A 17 4.20 8.45 -6.37
N SER A 18 5.03 7.68 -7.06
CA SER A 18 5.31 7.90 -8.49
C SER A 18 4.09 7.65 -9.38
N ILE A 19 3.30 6.62 -9.07
CA ILE A 19 2.06 6.31 -9.78
C ILE A 19 1.05 7.45 -9.59
N ASN A 20 0.97 8.05 -8.40
CA ASN A 20 0.15 9.22 -8.14
C ASN A 20 0.61 10.43 -8.94
N GLU A 21 1.89 10.79 -8.90
CA GLU A 21 2.38 11.93 -9.70
C GLU A 21 2.12 11.74 -11.21
N PHE A 22 2.12 10.50 -11.69
CA PHE A 22 1.83 10.16 -13.08
C PHE A 22 0.32 10.19 -13.42
N LEU A 23 -0.54 9.59 -12.59
CA LEU A 23 -1.99 9.54 -12.81
C LEU A 23 -2.68 10.89 -12.57
N LEU A 24 -2.12 11.72 -11.69
CA LEU A 24 -2.73 12.97 -11.25
C LEU A 24 -2.35 14.17 -12.13
N LYS A 25 -1.47 13.98 -13.13
CA LYS A 25 -1.05 15.03 -14.06
C LYS A 25 -2.19 15.64 -14.90
N GLY A 26 -3.39 15.05 -14.87
CA GLY A 26 -4.60 15.57 -15.54
C GLY A 26 -5.82 15.73 -14.62
N LEU A 27 -5.68 15.52 -13.30
CA LEU A 27 -6.78 15.62 -12.33
C LEU A 27 -6.68 16.91 -11.51
N ALA A 28 -7.82 17.45 -11.10
CA ALA A 28 -7.84 18.50 -10.09
C ALA A 28 -7.25 17.95 -8.77
N PRO A 29 -6.50 18.76 -8.00
CA PRO A 29 -5.82 18.29 -6.78
C PRO A 29 -6.73 17.57 -5.78
N GLU A 30 -7.99 17.99 -5.68
CA GLU A 30 -8.98 17.40 -4.77
C GLU A 30 -9.40 16.00 -5.22
N ASP A 31 -9.68 15.82 -6.51
CA ASP A 31 -10.01 14.51 -7.11
C ASP A 31 -8.82 13.57 -7.02
N ALA A 32 -7.63 14.13 -7.20
CA ALA A 32 -6.37 13.44 -7.12
C ALA A 32 -6.10 12.88 -5.73
N GLN A 33 -6.34 13.70 -4.70
CA GLN A 33 -6.24 13.30 -3.29
C GLN A 33 -7.27 12.23 -2.91
N LEU A 34 -8.51 12.37 -3.38
CA LEU A 34 -9.58 11.39 -3.16
C LEU A 34 -9.24 10.03 -3.75
N GLN A 35 -8.77 9.99 -4.99
CA GLN A 35 -8.38 8.75 -5.65
C GLN A 35 -7.16 8.11 -4.99
N LEU A 36 -6.19 8.91 -4.55
CA LEU A 36 -5.04 8.42 -3.81
C LEU A 36 -5.48 7.79 -2.48
N MET A 37 -6.28 8.49 -1.67
CA MET A 37 -6.76 7.94 -0.40
C MET A 37 -7.52 6.62 -0.60
N ALA A 38 -8.41 6.56 -1.59
CA ALA A 38 -9.15 5.34 -1.89
C ALA A 38 -8.20 4.16 -2.22
N LYS A 39 -7.19 4.38 -3.08
CA LYS A 39 -6.22 3.35 -3.45
C LYS A 39 -5.34 2.92 -2.28
N SER A 40 -4.88 3.86 -1.46
CA SER A 40 -4.09 3.56 -0.26
C SER A 40 -4.87 2.72 0.75
N CYS A 41 -6.17 3.01 0.94
CA CYS A 41 -7.00 2.22 1.85
C CYS A 41 -7.17 0.77 1.37
N VAL A 42 -7.35 0.54 0.07
CA VAL A 42 -7.44 -0.82 -0.50
C VAL A 42 -6.14 -1.59 -0.25
N LEU A 43 -5.00 -0.98 -0.60
CA LEU A 43 -3.68 -1.60 -0.40
C LEU A 43 -3.39 -1.93 1.07
N LEU A 44 -3.78 -1.07 2.00
CA LEU A 44 -3.63 -1.34 3.43
C LEU A 44 -4.51 -2.50 3.89
N GLY A 45 -5.76 -2.58 3.41
CA GLY A 45 -6.64 -3.72 3.70
C GLY A 45 -6.09 -5.04 3.18
N GLU A 46 -5.58 -5.07 1.94
CA GLU A 46 -4.94 -6.27 1.37
C GLU A 46 -3.70 -6.72 2.17
N GLN A 47 -2.95 -5.77 2.73
CA GLN A 47 -1.82 -6.07 3.61
C GLN A 47 -2.26 -6.62 4.96
N ASP A 48 -3.31 -6.06 5.56
CA ASP A 48 -3.89 -6.56 6.82
C ASP A 48 -4.40 -8.00 6.65
N ASP A 49 -5.11 -8.28 5.55
CA ASP A 49 -5.57 -9.63 5.20
C ASP A 49 -4.39 -10.61 5.06
N THR A 50 -3.31 -10.18 4.40
CA THR A 50 -2.10 -11.00 4.23
C THR A 50 -1.43 -11.28 5.58
N LEU A 51 -1.37 -10.28 6.47
CA LEU A 51 -0.82 -10.44 7.82
C LEU A 51 -1.65 -11.40 8.68
N GLU A 52 -2.97 -11.37 8.55
CA GLU A 52 -3.86 -12.29 9.26
C GLU A 52 -3.67 -13.73 8.77
N GLN A 53 -3.61 -13.96 7.46
CA GLN A 53 -3.31 -15.27 6.89
C GLN A 53 -1.95 -15.82 7.34
N LEU A 54 -0.93 -14.97 7.47
CA LEU A 54 0.38 -15.34 7.98
C LEU A 54 0.34 -15.75 9.47
N LYS A 55 -0.50 -15.09 10.28
CA LYS A 55 -0.72 -15.48 11.69
C LYS A 55 -1.41 -16.83 11.78
N ASP A 56 -2.43 -17.07 10.97
CA ASP A 56 -3.17 -18.34 10.96
C ASP A 56 -2.28 -19.51 10.53
N THR A 57 -1.43 -19.30 9.52
CA THR A 57 -0.44 -20.30 9.09
C THR A 57 0.68 -20.52 10.11
N ALA A 58 1.10 -19.47 10.84
CA ALA A 58 2.06 -19.61 11.93
C ALA A 58 1.46 -20.31 13.16
N SER A 59 0.15 -20.19 13.39
CA SER A 59 -0.57 -20.79 14.52
C SER A 59 -0.98 -22.25 14.30
N CYS A 60 -0.94 -22.77 13.07
CA CYS A 60 -1.22 -24.18 12.75
C CYS A 60 -0.03 -25.13 12.98
N LYS A 61 0.92 -24.77 13.85
CA LYS A 61 2.02 -25.65 14.31
C LYS A 61 1.99 -25.84 15.82
#